data_AF-A0A9X4J4S5-F1
#
_entry.id   AF-A0A9X4J4S5-F1
#
_cell.length_a   1.000
_cell.length_b   1.000
_cell.length_c   1.000
_cell.angle_alpha   90.00
_cell.angle_beta   90.00
_cell.angle_gamma   90.00
#
_symmetry.space_group_name_H-M   'P 1'
#
loop_
_entity.id
_entity.type
_entity.pdbx_description
1 polymer ?
#
loop_
_entity_poly.entity_id
_entity_poly.type
_entity_poly.pdbx_seq_one_letter_code
_entity_poly.pdbx_strand_id
1 'polypeptide(L)'
;MSLNAAKAELRSADRSLSNMKAAPNFEIFEEEWRDFLNCIEKVWNKTERGCQSFRDKFQPWQGQFSRERKKDALLKYVKQARDADNHSIQEVAEVKPGSRTIDFVNPKGGYIESMKIVNGNIVEFKGDPIVVQDHPPTVVALKVKNNGNWYNPPREHKGLQLKTQHPVEIAELALTYYRNFVTEAEAKFF
;
A
#
# COMPACT_ATOMS: atom_id res chain seq x y z
N MET A 1 31.70 -10.45 1.42
CA MET A 1 30.68 -10.08 0.41
C MET A 1 29.52 -9.42 1.16
N SER A 2 28.70 -8.59 0.53
CA SER A 2 27.59 -7.90 1.19
C SER A 2 26.41 -7.83 0.23
N LEU A 3 25.21 -7.53 0.71
CA LEU A 3 23.99 -7.50 -0.12
C LEU A 3 23.85 -6.20 -0.93
N ASN A 4 24.94 -5.71 -1.52
CA ASN A 4 25.01 -4.42 -2.23
C ASN A 4 23.98 -4.28 -3.34
N ALA A 5 23.73 -5.34 -4.10
CA ALA A 5 22.77 -5.33 -5.19
C ALA A 5 21.32 -5.21 -4.68
N ALA A 6 20.98 -5.84 -3.56
CA ALA A 6 19.67 -5.68 -2.92
C ALA A 6 19.52 -4.30 -2.27
N LYS A 7 20.59 -3.80 -1.63
CA LYS A 7 20.65 -2.42 -1.08
C LYS A 7 20.48 -1.35 -2.14
N ALA A 8 20.98 -1.58 -3.37
CA ALA A 8 20.74 -0.67 -4.49
C ALA A 8 19.25 -0.59 -4.84
N GLU A 9 18.55 -1.73 -4.87
CA GLU A 9 17.10 -1.74 -5.10
C GLU A 9 16.31 -1.13 -3.95
N LEU A 10 16.77 -1.27 -2.69
CA LEU A 10 16.17 -0.54 -1.56
C LEU A 10 16.29 0.97 -1.73
N ARG A 11 17.41 1.48 -2.25
CA ARG A 11 17.57 2.90 -2.58
C ARG A 11 16.66 3.32 -3.73
N SER A 12 16.51 2.49 -4.75
CA SER A 12 15.57 2.76 -5.85
C SER A 12 14.13 2.81 -5.36
N ALA A 13 13.71 1.85 -4.53
CA ALA A 13 12.37 1.85 -3.92
C ALA A 13 12.14 3.08 -3.04
N ASP A 14 13.11 3.46 -2.21
CA ASP A 14 13.02 4.66 -1.38
C ASP A 14 12.92 5.96 -2.20
N ARG A 15 13.65 6.02 -3.32
CA ARG A 15 13.55 7.14 -4.26
C ARG A 15 12.16 7.21 -4.88
N SER A 16 11.61 6.10 -5.38
CA SER A 16 10.25 6.09 -5.94
C SER A 16 9.20 6.46 -4.90
N LEU A 17 9.32 5.99 -3.66
CA LEU A 17 8.46 6.44 -2.56
C LEU A 17 8.57 7.95 -2.31
N SER A 18 9.78 8.51 -2.36
CA SER A 18 9.99 9.96 -2.21
C SER A 18 9.37 10.73 -3.38
N ASN A 19 9.48 10.21 -4.60
CA ASN A 19 8.88 10.80 -5.79
C ASN A 19 7.35 10.70 -5.78
N MET A 20 6.76 9.60 -5.29
CA MET A 20 5.31 9.49 -5.06
C MET A 20 4.80 10.62 -4.15
N LYS A 21 5.52 10.90 -3.05
CA LYS A 21 5.17 11.96 -2.11
C LYS A 21 5.28 13.36 -2.71
N ALA A 22 6.16 13.54 -3.69
CA ALA A 22 6.42 14.80 -4.36
C ALA A 22 5.74 14.92 -5.74
N ALA A 23 4.93 13.94 -6.12
CA ALA A 23 4.38 13.83 -7.46
C ALA A 23 3.47 15.04 -7.77
N PRO A 24 3.65 15.72 -8.92
CA PRO A 24 2.88 16.91 -9.27
C PRO A 24 1.45 16.59 -9.75
N ASN A 25 1.20 15.35 -10.16
CA ASN A 25 -0.07 14.86 -10.68
C ASN A 25 -0.20 13.35 -10.46
N PHE A 26 -1.38 12.81 -10.78
CA PHE A 26 -1.69 11.41 -10.54
C PHE A 26 -0.90 10.47 -11.46
N GLU A 27 -0.64 10.88 -12.70
CA GLU A 27 0.08 10.08 -13.67
C GLU A 27 1.52 9.78 -13.19
N ILE A 28 2.25 10.81 -12.77
CA ILE A 28 3.59 10.65 -12.20
C ILE A 28 3.54 9.89 -10.87
N PHE A 29 2.52 10.11 -10.04
CA PHE A 29 2.33 9.34 -8.81
C PHE A 29 2.20 7.84 -9.11
N GLU A 30 1.39 7.50 -10.10
CA GLU A 30 1.11 6.11 -10.45
C GLU A 30 2.32 5.43 -11.08
N GLU A 31 3.05 6.12 -11.96
CA GLU A 31 4.34 5.64 -12.49
C GLU A 31 5.31 5.27 -11.35
N GLU A 32 5.48 6.17 -10.38
CA GLU A 32 6.37 5.94 -9.24
C GLU A 32 5.86 4.84 -8.30
N TRP A 33 4.54 4.65 -8.18
CA TRP A 33 3.97 3.52 -7.45
C TRP A 33 4.32 2.17 -8.11
N ARG A 34 4.21 2.08 -9.44
CA ARG A 34 4.59 0.88 -10.20
C ARG A 34 6.08 0.59 -10.11
N ASP A 35 6.91 1.64 -10.18
CA ASP A 35 8.36 1.52 -10.02
C ASP A 35 8.74 1.04 -8.62
N PHE A 36 8.08 1.57 -7.58
CA PHE A 36 8.25 1.10 -6.21
C PHE A 36 7.93 -0.40 -6.09
N LEU A 37 6.77 -0.83 -6.58
CA LEU A 37 6.33 -2.24 -6.55
C LEU A 37 7.37 -3.17 -7.19
N ASN A 38 7.90 -2.76 -8.35
CA ASN A 38 8.92 -3.49 -9.08
C ASN A 38 10.27 -3.54 -8.34
N CYS A 39 10.72 -2.42 -7.77
CA CYS A 39 11.95 -2.36 -6.99
C CYS A 39 11.89 -3.26 -5.75
N ILE A 40 10.77 -3.28 -5.04
CA ILE A 40 10.59 -4.13 -3.86
C ILE A 40 10.70 -5.62 -4.19
N GLU A 41 10.16 -6.07 -5.33
CA GLU A 41 10.37 -7.47 -5.72
C GLU A 41 11.82 -7.75 -6.10
N LYS A 42 12.50 -6.81 -6.78
CA LYS A 42 13.93 -6.94 -7.09
C LYS A 42 14.78 -7.04 -5.81
N VAL A 43 14.42 -6.34 -4.72
CA VAL A 43 15.09 -6.50 -3.41
C VAL A 43 15.07 -7.96 -2.95
N TRP A 44 13.91 -8.61 -2.99
CA TRP A 44 13.78 -10.02 -2.63
C TRP A 44 14.66 -10.92 -3.50
N ASN A 45 14.53 -10.79 -4.82
CA ASN A 45 15.24 -11.63 -5.78
C ASN A 45 16.75 -11.45 -5.67
N LYS A 46 17.24 -10.20 -5.54
CA LYS A 46 18.67 -9.92 -5.41
C LYS A 46 19.24 -10.35 -4.06
N THR A 47 18.43 -10.34 -3.01
CA THR A 47 18.84 -10.93 -1.71
C THR A 47 19.04 -12.43 -1.83
N GLU A 48 18.08 -13.13 -2.45
CA GLU A 48 18.20 -14.57 -2.69
C GLU A 48 19.42 -14.92 -3.56
N ARG A 49 19.66 -14.14 -4.62
CA ARG A 49 20.85 -14.33 -5.47
C ARG A 49 22.15 -14.02 -4.73
N GLY A 50 22.18 -12.99 -3.89
CA GLY A 50 23.33 -12.64 -3.07
C GLY A 50 23.71 -13.73 -2.07
N CYS A 51 22.73 -14.45 -1.53
CA CYS A 51 22.94 -15.50 -0.53
C CYS A 51 23.16 -16.92 -1.13
N GLN A 52 23.40 -17.06 -2.43
CA GLN A 52 23.58 -18.38 -3.06
C GLN A 52 24.72 -19.20 -2.46
N SER A 53 25.82 -18.57 -2.05
CA SER A 53 26.94 -19.27 -1.37
C SER A 53 26.54 -19.87 -0.01
N PHE A 54 25.41 -19.47 0.56
CA PHE A 54 24.89 -19.94 1.84
C PHE A 54 23.54 -20.64 1.71
N ARG A 55 23.19 -21.10 0.49
CA ARG A 55 21.86 -21.59 0.12
C ARG A 55 21.25 -22.56 1.14
N ASP A 56 22.01 -23.54 1.61
CA ASP A 56 21.51 -24.58 2.52
C ASP A 56 21.06 -24.03 3.88
N LYS A 57 21.67 -22.95 4.35
CA LYS A 57 21.29 -22.24 5.59
C LYS A 57 20.30 -21.11 5.32
N PHE A 58 20.40 -20.49 4.14
CA PHE A 58 19.58 -19.36 3.73
C PHE A 58 18.15 -19.77 3.39
N GLN A 59 17.94 -20.87 2.64
CA GLN A 59 16.59 -21.28 2.23
C GLN A 59 15.64 -21.56 3.40
N PRO A 60 16.04 -22.33 4.45
CA PRO A 60 15.18 -22.52 5.61
C PRO A 60 14.86 -21.21 6.34
N TRP A 61 15.86 -20.33 6.47
CA TRP A 61 15.69 -19.02 7.10
C TRP A 61 14.76 -18.12 6.28
N GLN A 62 14.97 -17.99 4.98
CA GLN A 62 14.13 -17.21 4.08
C GLN A 62 12.69 -17.76 4.02
N GLY A 63 12.51 -19.07 4.25
CA GLY A 63 11.20 -19.71 4.33
C GLY A 63 10.23 -19.06 5.32
N GLN A 64 10.73 -18.48 6.43
CA GLN A 64 9.88 -17.75 7.38
C GLN A 64 9.32 -16.45 6.77
N PHE A 65 10.16 -15.68 6.09
CA PHE A 65 9.76 -14.45 5.40
C PHE A 65 8.89 -14.76 4.17
N SER A 66 9.15 -15.87 3.48
CA SER A 66 8.29 -16.33 2.38
C SER A 66 6.88 -16.64 2.86
N ARG A 67 6.74 -17.25 4.05
CA ARG A 67 5.46 -17.48 4.70
C ARG A 67 4.78 -16.18 5.10
N GLU A 68 5.52 -15.23 5.67
CA GLU A 68 5.00 -13.89 6.00
C GLU A 68 4.48 -13.18 4.75
N ARG A 69 5.24 -13.15 3.66
CA ARG A 69 4.81 -12.57 2.38
C ARG A 69 3.52 -13.19 1.81
N LYS A 70 3.20 -14.44 2.18
CA LYS A 70 1.97 -15.12 1.75
C LYS A 70 0.78 -14.86 2.70
N LYS A 71 1.04 -14.63 3.98
CA LYS A 71 0.02 -14.54 5.03
C LYS A 71 -0.33 -13.10 5.41
N ASP A 72 0.68 -12.23 5.50
CA ASP A 72 0.50 -10.83 5.84
C ASP A 72 -0.24 -10.11 4.70
N ALA A 73 -1.33 -9.40 5.03
CA ALA A 73 -2.21 -8.77 4.05
C ALA A 73 -1.46 -7.75 3.19
N LEU A 74 -0.60 -6.93 3.79
CA LEU A 74 0.16 -5.90 3.11
C LEU A 74 1.21 -6.48 2.17
N LEU A 75 2.05 -7.40 2.65
CA LEU A 75 3.10 -7.99 1.84
C LEU A 75 2.54 -8.83 0.68
N LYS A 76 1.43 -9.54 0.95
CA LYS A 76 0.70 -10.29 -0.06
C LYS A 76 0.15 -9.35 -1.12
N TYR A 77 -0.51 -8.28 -0.73
CA TYR A 77 -1.07 -7.30 -1.66
C TYR A 77 0.01 -6.65 -2.52
N VAL A 78 1.11 -6.15 -1.93
CA VAL A 78 2.23 -5.52 -2.67
C VAL A 78 2.77 -6.45 -3.76
N LYS A 79 2.95 -7.74 -3.44
CA LYS A 79 3.36 -8.73 -4.44
C LYS A 79 2.33 -8.86 -5.57
N GLN A 80 1.06 -8.97 -5.22
CA GLN A 80 0.00 -9.16 -6.21
C GLN A 80 -0.24 -7.90 -7.06
N ALA A 81 -0.10 -6.70 -6.49
CA ALA A 81 -0.18 -5.46 -7.25
C ALA A 81 0.92 -5.39 -8.31
N ARG A 82 2.16 -5.75 -7.94
CA ARG A 82 3.28 -5.89 -8.90
C ARG A 82 2.99 -6.91 -9.98
N ASP A 83 2.49 -8.09 -9.61
CA ASP A 83 2.17 -9.14 -10.57
C ASP A 83 1.06 -8.68 -11.54
N ALA A 84 0.07 -7.91 -11.07
CA ALA A 84 -0.99 -7.36 -11.90
C ALA A 84 -0.48 -6.29 -12.88
N ASP A 85 0.36 -5.37 -12.40
CA ASP A 85 1.02 -4.35 -13.24
C ASP A 85 1.87 -4.99 -14.36
N ASN A 86 2.71 -5.97 -14.02
CA ASN A 86 3.64 -6.55 -14.98
C ASN A 86 3.01 -7.52 -15.99
N HIS A 87 1.88 -8.13 -15.66
CA HIS A 87 1.29 -9.23 -16.43
C HIS A 87 -0.13 -8.96 -16.91
N SER A 88 -0.66 -7.77 -16.66
CA SER A 88 -1.98 -7.34 -17.14
C SER A 88 -1.96 -5.85 -17.51
N ILE A 89 -3.14 -5.29 -17.78
CA ILE A 89 -3.36 -3.86 -18.04
C ILE A 89 -4.16 -3.20 -16.90
N GLN A 90 -4.18 -3.83 -15.72
CA GLN A 90 -4.93 -3.33 -14.57
C GLN A 90 -4.24 -2.12 -13.96
N GLU A 91 -5.01 -1.06 -13.74
CA GLU A 91 -4.59 0.05 -12.89
C GLU A 91 -4.41 -0.44 -11.44
N VAL A 92 -3.41 0.11 -10.75
CA VAL A 92 -3.04 -0.28 -9.38
C VAL A 92 -3.34 0.80 -8.35
N ALA A 93 -3.71 1.99 -8.80
CA ALA A 93 -4.20 3.08 -7.97
C ALA A 93 -5.31 3.85 -8.71
N GLU A 94 -6.10 4.63 -7.96
CA GLU A 94 -7.05 5.60 -8.52
C GLU A 94 -7.11 6.86 -7.64
N VAL A 95 -7.46 7.99 -8.24
CA VAL A 95 -7.91 9.17 -7.49
C VAL A 95 -9.37 8.96 -7.10
N LYS A 96 -9.64 8.83 -5.81
CA LYS A 96 -11.00 8.95 -5.30
C LYS A 96 -11.38 10.41 -5.18
N PRO A 97 -12.52 10.84 -5.74
CA PRO A 97 -13.01 12.19 -5.57
C PRO A 97 -13.27 12.46 -4.08
N GLY A 98 -13.17 13.72 -3.69
CA GLY A 98 -13.57 14.14 -2.37
C GLY A 98 -15.04 13.83 -2.13
N SER A 99 -15.37 13.47 -0.90
CA SER A 99 -16.73 13.16 -0.49
C SER A 99 -17.09 13.91 0.78
N ARG A 100 -18.39 14.06 1.02
CA ARG A 100 -18.94 14.61 2.26
C ARG A 100 -19.82 13.55 2.89
N THR A 101 -19.51 13.17 4.12
CA THR A 101 -20.34 12.29 4.93
C THR A 101 -21.23 13.14 5.81
N ILE A 102 -22.53 12.85 5.83
CA ILE A 102 -23.51 13.50 6.71
C ILE A 102 -24.15 12.38 7.52
N ASP A 103 -23.88 12.36 8.82
CA ASP A 103 -24.40 11.37 9.76
C ASP A 103 -25.16 12.06 10.89
N PHE A 104 -26.00 11.31 11.60
CA PHE A 104 -26.57 11.81 12.86
C PHE A 104 -25.51 11.73 13.96
N VAL A 105 -25.55 12.70 14.86
CA VAL A 105 -24.78 12.62 16.12
C VAL A 105 -25.24 11.41 16.95
N ASN A 106 -26.51 11.02 16.81
CA ASN A 106 -27.03 9.80 17.41
C ASN A 106 -26.70 8.56 16.54
N PRO A 107 -25.92 7.58 17.05
CA PRO A 107 -25.53 6.39 16.28
C PRO A 107 -26.71 5.45 15.97
N LYS A 108 -27.87 5.64 16.60
CA LYS A 108 -29.11 4.91 16.26
C LYS A 108 -29.89 5.56 15.10
N GLY A 109 -29.36 6.64 14.53
CA GLY A 109 -30.03 7.46 13.53
C GLY A 109 -30.80 8.63 14.14
N GLY A 110 -31.55 9.32 13.30
CA GLY A 110 -32.36 10.47 13.68
C GLY A 110 -33.36 10.84 12.58
N TYR A 111 -34.05 11.94 12.79
CA TYR A 111 -35.06 12.47 11.89
C TYR A 111 -34.57 13.76 11.20
N ILE A 112 -34.78 13.86 9.89
CA ILE A 112 -34.59 15.09 9.11
C ILE A 112 -35.98 15.61 8.76
N GLU A 113 -36.33 16.78 9.27
CA GLU A 113 -37.58 17.47 8.93
C GLU A 113 -37.44 18.23 7.60
N SER A 114 -36.34 18.96 7.43
CA SER A 114 -35.99 19.62 6.17
C SER A 114 -34.48 19.71 5.98
N MET A 115 -34.03 19.60 4.74
CA MET A 115 -32.64 19.84 4.35
C MET A 115 -32.61 20.46 2.96
N LYS A 116 -31.86 21.56 2.81
CA LYS A 116 -31.62 22.19 1.52
C LYS A 116 -30.13 22.22 1.23
N ILE A 117 -29.74 21.64 0.10
CA ILE A 117 -28.36 21.62 -0.39
C ILE A 117 -28.27 22.52 -1.63
N VAL A 118 -27.36 23.49 -1.62
CA VAL A 118 -27.07 24.37 -2.75
C VAL A 118 -25.56 24.36 -2.99
N ASN A 119 -25.14 24.06 -4.22
CA ASN A 119 -23.73 23.96 -4.61
C ASN A 119 -22.90 23.06 -3.66
N GLY A 120 -23.47 21.93 -3.24
CA GLY A 120 -22.82 20.95 -2.35
C GLY A 120 -22.82 21.33 -0.86
N ASN A 121 -23.34 22.50 -0.48
CA ASN A 121 -23.41 22.96 0.90
C ASN A 121 -24.82 22.86 1.47
N ILE A 122 -24.93 22.39 2.71
CA ILE A 122 -26.18 22.44 3.47
C ILE A 122 -26.41 23.91 3.85
N VAL A 123 -27.41 24.53 3.23
CA VAL A 123 -27.79 25.93 3.49
C VAL A 123 -28.99 26.06 4.42
N GLU A 124 -29.74 24.96 4.60
CA GLU A 124 -30.85 24.87 5.53
C GLU A 124 -30.90 23.44 6.08
N PHE A 125 -31.06 23.30 7.38
CA PHE A 125 -31.25 22.01 8.04
C PHE A 125 -32.16 22.14 9.25
N LYS A 126 -33.16 21.27 9.34
CA LYS A 126 -34.06 21.13 10.47
C LYS A 126 -34.27 19.64 10.75
N GLY A 127 -34.11 19.23 11.99
CA GLY A 127 -34.17 17.83 12.41
C GLY A 127 -33.24 17.57 13.59
N ASP A 128 -32.97 16.30 13.84
CA ASP A 128 -32.03 15.86 14.86
C ASP A 128 -30.59 16.27 14.49
N PRO A 129 -29.70 16.50 15.48
CA PRO A 129 -28.35 16.94 15.23
C PRO A 129 -27.58 16.01 14.27
N ILE A 130 -26.92 16.62 13.28
CA ILE A 130 -26.04 15.95 12.32
C ILE A 130 -24.58 16.33 12.53
N VAL A 131 -23.68 15.43 12.14
CA VAL A 131 -22.26 15.67 11.96
C VAL A 131 -21.96 15.62 10.46
N VAL A 132 -21.25 16.63 9.96
CA VAL A 132 -20.81 16.71 8.57
C VAL A 132 -19.30 16.57 8.55
N GLN A 133 -18.78 15.63 7.76
CA GLN A 133 -17.36 15.39 7.60
C GLN A 133 -16.98 15.49 6.13
N ASP A 134 -16.03 16.36 5.82
CA ASP A 134 -15.44 16.48 4.50
C ASP A 134 -14.22 15.58 4.38
N HIS A 135 -14.21 14.77 3.34
CA HIS A 135 -13.08 13.94 2.94
C HIS A 135 -12.49 14.52 1.65
N PRO A 136 -11.25 15.03 1.67
CA PRO A 136 -10.63 15.55 0.46
C PRO A 136 -10.40 14.43 -0.57
N PRO A 137 -10.26 14.76 -1.86
CA PRO A 137 -9.81 13.80 -2.86
C PRO A 137 -8.50 13.15 -2.41
N THR A 138 -8.40 11.84 -2.61
CA THR A 138 -7.23 11.06 -2.16
C THR A 138 -6.91 9.96 -3.15
N VAL A 139 -5.64 9.63 -3.29
CA VAL A 139 -5.24 8.44 -4.03
C VAL A 139 -5.46 7.21 -3.16
N VAL A 140 -6.00 6.14 -3.74
CA VAL A 140 -6.14 4.84 -3.07
C VAL A 140 -5.57 3.73 -3.94
N ALA A 141 -5.01 2.72 -3.29
CA ALA A 141 -4.60 1.50 -3.97
C ALA A 141 -5.84 0.70 -4.41
N LEU A 142 -5.78 0.04 -5.57
CA LEU A 142 -6.90 -0.70 -6.14
C LEU A 142 -6.87 -2.19 -5.81
N LYS A 143 -8.04 -2.84 -5.80
CA LYS A 143 -8.10 -4.30 -5.79
C LYS A 143 -7.56 -4.83 -7.12
N VAL A 144 -6.75 -5.88 -7.07
CA VAL A 144 -6.13 -6.48 -8.26
C VAL A 144 -6.55 -7.93 -8.42
N LYS A 145 -6.63 -8.41 -9.67
CA LYS A 145 -6.96 -9.80 -9.99
C LYS A 145 -5.76 -10.52 -10.59
N ASN A 146 -5.30 -11.59 -9.94
CA ASN A 146 -4.27 -12.48 -10.46
C ASN A 146 -4.72 -13.93 -10.34
N ASN A 147 -4.48 -14.74 -11.38
CA ASN A 147 -4.81 -16.16 -11.41
C ASN A 147 -6.26 -16.44 -10.95
N GLY A 148 -7.21 -15.63 -11.40
CA GLY A 148 -8.64 -15.74 -11.04
C GLY A 148 -9.03 -15.19 -9.67
N ASN A 149 -8.06 -14.90 -8.78
CA ASN A 149 -8.32 -14.44 -7.41
C ASN A 149 -8.20 -12.93 -7.29
N TRP A 150 -9.12 -12.34 -6.51
CA TRP A 150 -9.07 -10.91 -6.14
C TRP A 150 -8.25 -10.70 -4.87
N TYR A 151 -7.42 -9.66 -4.89
CA TYR A 151 -6.63 -9.22 -3.76
C TYR A 151 -6.97 -7.76 -3.47
N ASN A 152 -7.53 -7.51 -2.30
CA ASN A 152 -7.90 -6.17 -1.86
C ASN A 152 -6.68 -5.44 -1.29
N PRO A 153 -6.65 -4.10 -1.37
CA PRO A 153 -5.70 -3.29 -0.62
C PRO A 153 -5.72 -3.66 0.86
N PRO A 154 -4.55 -3.67 1.53
CA PRO A 154 -4.46 -4.10 2.91
C PRO A 154 -5.25 -3.17 3.83
N ARG A 155 -5.84 -3.77 4.87
CA ARG A 155 -6.38 -3.04 6.02
C ARG A 155 -5.52 -3.21 7.27
N GLU A 156 -4.52 -4.08 7.20
CA GLU A 156 -3.61 -4.36 8.31
C GLU A 156 -2.23 -4.79 7.81
N HIS A 157 -1.23 -4.62 8.68
CA HIS A 157 0.11 -5.16 8.53
C HIS A 157 0.59 -5.65 9.90
N LYS A 158 1.03 -6.92 9.98
CA LYS A 158 1.48 -7.56 11.23
C LYS A 158 0.46 -7.43 12.38
N GLY A 159 -0.84 -7.52 12.06
CA GLY A 159 -1.94 -7.43 13.02
C GLY A 159 -2.29 -6.00 13.46
N LEU A 160 -1.60 -4.97 12.96
CA LEU A 160 -1.93 -3.57 13.21
C LEU A 160 -2.78 -3.04 12.06
N GLN A 161 -3.92 -2.40 12.39
CA GLN A 161 -4.79 -1.79 11.39
C GLN A 161 -4.11 -0.59 10.73
N LEU A 162 -4.23 -0.49 9.41
CA LEU A 162 -3.82 0.68 8.64
C LEU A 162 -4.88 1.77 8.77
N LYS A 163 -4.43 3.03 8.76
CA LYS A 163 -5.34 4.17 8.81
C LYS A 163 -5.99 4.42 7.46
N THR A 164 -5.22 4.21 6.39
CA THR A 164 -5.67 4.46 5.02
C THR A 164 -5.23 3.34 4.09
N GLN A 165 -5.82 3.32 2.89
CA GLN A 165 -5.39 2.47 1.78
C GLN A 165 -4.53 3.27 0.79
N HIS A 166 -3.90 4.34 1.25
CA HIS A 166 -3.08 5.20 0.40
C HIS A 166 -1.79 4.46 -0.01
N PRO A 167 -1.40 4.44 -1.30
CA PRO A 167 -0.22 3.71 -1.76
C PRO A 167 1.08 4.11 -1.04
N VAL A 168 1.23 5.38 -0.65
CA VAL A 168 2.39 5.85 0.16
C VAL A 168 2.47 5.15 1.52
N GLU A 169 1.37 5.01 2.27
CA GLU A 169 1.38 4.33 3.59
C GLU A 169 1.73 2.84 3.41
N ILE A 170 1.16 2.21 2.38
CA ILE A 170 1.46 0.82 2.02
C ILE A 170 2.94 0.65 1.66
N ALA A 171 3.50 1.58 0.87
CA ALA A 171 4.88 1.58 0.45
C ALA A 171 5.86 1.77 1.61
N GLU A 172 5.58 2.69 2.54
CA GLU A 172 6.41 2.92 3.73
C GLU A 172 6.55 1.67 4.59
N LEU A 173 5.44 1.00 4.85
CA LEU A 173 5.41 -0.23 5.65
C LEU A 173 6.13 -1.38 4.92
N ALA A 174 5.89 -1.53 3.62
CA ALA A 174 6.60 -2.52 2.81
C ALA A 174 8.11 -2.25 2.79
N LEU A 175 8.53 -1.02 2.53
CA LEU A 175 9.94 -0.63 2.48
C LEU A 175 10.64 -0.90 3.81
N THR A 176 9.99 -0.58 4.93
CA THR A 176 10.49 -0.87 6.27
C THR A 176 10.68 -2.37 6.48
N TYR A 177 9.71 -3.19 6.07
CA TYR A 177 9.83 -4.64 6.14
C TYR A 177 11.02 -5.16 5.33
N TYR A 178 11.18 -4.73 4.07
CA TYR A 178 12.27 -5.22 3.22
C TYR A 178 13.65 -4.69 3.64
N ARG A 179 13.75 -3.50 4.24
CA ARG A 179 14.98 -3.02 4.88
C ARG A 179 15.41 -3.95 6.01
N ASN A 180 14.47 -4.34 6.87
CA ASN A 180 14.76 -5.26 7.97
C ASN A 180 15.15 -6.65 7.43
N PHE A 181 14.42 -7.18 6.45
CA PHE A 181 14.75 -8.45 5.80
C PHE A 181 16.18 -8.47 5.24
N VAL A 182 16.59 -7.43 4.50
CA VAL A 182 17.96 -7.35 3.95
C VAL A 182 18.99 -7.21 5.06
N THR A 183 18.70 -6.41 6.10
CA THR A 183 19.61 -6.20 7.24
C THR A 183 19.82 -7.50 8.02
N GLU A 184 18.75 -8.24 8.31
CA GLU A 184 18.82 -9.53 8.99
C GLU A 184 19.50 -10.60 8.14
N ALA A 185 19.26 -10.63 6.82
CA ALA A 185 19.96 -11.51 5.90
C ALA A 185 21.46 -11.20 5.91
N GLU A 186 21.83 -9.93 5.83
CA GLU A 186 23.23 -9.54 5.80
C GLU A 186 23.93 -9.92 7.10
N ALA A 187 23.38 -9.53 8.25
CA ALA A 187 23.96 -9.83 9.56
C ALA A 187 24.11 -11.33 9.86
N LYS A 188 23.27 -12.18 9.24
CA LYS A 188 23.28 -13.63 9.49
C LYS A 188 24.23 -14.40 8.57
N PHE A 189 24.48 -13.91 7.37
CA PHE A 189 25.19 -14.67 6.32
C PHE A 189 26.48 -14.01 5.83
N PHE A 190 26.78 -12.77 6.25
CA PHE A 190 28.00 -12.03 5.87
C PHE A 190 28.68 -11.41 7.08
#